data_AF-A0A957MWL5-F1
#
_entry.id   AF-A0A957MWL5-F1
#
_cell.length_a   1.000
_cell.length_b   1.000
_cell.length_c   1.000
_cell.angle_alpha   90.00
_cell.angle_beta   90.00
_cell.angle_gamma   90.00
#
_symmetry.space_group_name_H-M   'P 1'
#
loop_
_entity.id
_entity.type
_entity.pdbx_description
1 polymer ?
#
loop_
_entity_poly.entity_id
_entity_poly.type
_entity_poly.pdbx_seq_one_letter_code
_entity_poly.pdbx_strand_id
1 'polypeptide(L)' 'WGIALLAAYMARKSEQEPLEAYLAEKVFAGEKATTLAPDARDVEGFTAFMARYEQGLGIERAAIEGLR' A
#
# COMPACT_ATOMS: atom_id res chain seq x y z
N TRP A 1 5.54 11.91 8.68
CA TRP A 1 4.44 11.90 9.67
C TRP A 1 4.37 10.61 10.48
N GLY A 2 4.48 9.41 9.86
CA GLY A 2 4.33 8.13 10.59
C GLY A 2 5.10 8.02 11.91
N ILE A 3 6.41 8.28 11.93
CA ILE A 3 7.23 8.19 13.16
C ILE A 3 6.80 9.20 14.24
N ALA A 4 6.42 10.42 13.86
CA ALA A 4 5.93 11.44 14.79
C ALA A 4 4.54 11.10 15.34
N LEU A 5 3.70 10.47 14.52
CA LEU A 5 2.36 9.99 14.90
C LEU A 5 2.46 8.86 15.93
N LEU A 6 3.40 7.94 15.74
CA LEU A 6 3.69 6.87 16.69
C LEU A 6 4.22 7.42 18.01
N ALA A 7 5.14 8.40 17.97
CA ALA A 7 5.60 9.07 19.19
C ALA A 7 4.46 9.78 19.93
N ALA A 8 3.57 10.47 19.22
CA ALA A 8 2.40 11.12 19.80
C ALA A 8 1.41 10.10 20.39
N TYR A 9 1.17 8.98 19.71
CA TYR A 9 0.35 7.87 20.21
C TYR A 9 0.92 7.31 21.52
N MET A 10 2.22 7.03 21.58
CA MET A 10 2.87 6.54 22.81
C MET A 10 2.76 7.52 23.97
N ALA A 11 2.72 8.83 23.70
CA ALA A 11 2.63 9.87 24.72
C ALA A 11 1.19 10.24 25.14
N ARG A 12 0.18 9.99 24.30
CA ARG A 12 -1.17 10.56 24.46
C ARG A 12 -2.31 9.55 24.39
N LYS A 13 -2.02 8.27 24.14
CA LYS A 13 -3.05 7.23 24.11
C LYS A 13 -3.71 7.03 25.48
N SER A 14 -4.96 6.61 25.47
CA SER A 14 -5.66 6.13 26.65
C SER A 14 -5.19 4.71 27.02
N GLU A 15 -5.48 4.28 28.24
CA GLU A 15 -5.14 2.92 28.69
C GLU A 15 -5.82 1.88 27.78
N GLN A 16 -5.04 0.94 27.25
CA GLN A 16 -5.47 -0.12 26.33
C GLN A 16 -6.09 0.37 25.00
N GLU A 17 -5.93 1.65 24.64
CA GLU A 17 -6.37 2.16 23.33
C GLU A 17 -5.48 1.58 22.21
N PRO A 18 -6.04 0.95 21.17
CA PRO A 18 -5.30 0.48 20.02
C PRO A 18 -4.99 1.62 19.04
N LEU A 19 -3.96 1.45 18.20
CA LEU A 19 -3.46 2.52 17.33
C LEU A 19 -4.53 2.96 16.32
N GLU A 20 -5.24 2.01 15.72
CA GLU A 20 -6.30 2.27 14.74
C GLU A 20 -7.42 3.15 15.31
N ALA A 21 -7.81 2.93 16.57
CA ALA A 21 -8.83 3.73 17.24
C ALA A 21 -8.31 5.14 17.53
N TYR A 22 -7.09 5.28 18.04
CA TYR A 22 -6.45 6.58 18.26
C TYR A 22 -6.37 7.39 16.94
N LEU A 23 -6.01 6.74 15.84
CA LEU A 23 -5.94 7.40 14.53
C LEU A 23 -7.32 7.84 14.04
N ALA A 24 -8.32 6.95 14.09
CA ALA A 24 -9.67 7.24 13.61
C ALA A 24 -10.38 8.32 14.44
N GLU A 25 -10.24 8.27 15.77
CA GLU A 25 -11.06 9.05 16.69
C GLU A 25 -10.37 10.33 17.19
N LYS A 26 -9.03 10.42 17.16
CA LYS A 26 -8.31 11.57 17.72
C LYS A 26 -7.42 12.30 16.73
N VAL A 27 -6.89 11.61 15.71
CA VAL A 27 -5.99 12.22 14.72
C VAL A 27 -6.75 12.65 13.47
N PHE A 28 -7.60 11.78 12.94
CA PHE A 28 -8.32 11.97 11.68
C PHE A 28 -9.83 12.16 11.89
N ALA A 29 -10.28 12.34 13.14
CA ALA A 29 -11.67 12.62 13.42
C ALA A 29 -12.11 13.91 12.74
N GLY A 30 -13.06 13.80 11.82
CA GLY A 30 -13.58 14.92 11.03
C GLY A 30 -12.82 15.21 9.73
N GLU A 31 -11.76 14.48 9.44
CA GLU A 31 -11.07 14.59 8.15
C GLU A 31 -11.90 13.96 7.03
N LYS A 32 -11.96 14.63 5.88
CA LYS A 32 -12.64 14.09 4.71
C LYS A 32 -11.74 13.08 4.02
N ALA A 33 -12.06 11.81 4.18
CA ALA A 33 -11.50 10.76 3.35
C ALA A 33 -12.30 10.64 2.05
N THR A 34 -11.59 10.44 0.94
CA THR A 34 -12.21 10.04 -0.33
C THR A 34 -11.60 8.72 -0.76
N THR A 35 -12.45 7.82 -1.24
CA THR A 35 -12.01 6.56 -1.83
C THR A 35 -12.22 6.66 -3.33
N LEU A 36 -11.13 6.54 -4.09
CA LEU A 36 -11.19 6.47 -5.54
C LEU A 36 -11.17 4.99 -5.95
N ALA A 37 -12.26 4.54 -6.56
CA ALA A 37 -12.30 3.22 -7.17
C ALA A 37 -11.43 3.21 -8.44
N PRO A 38 -10.75 2.09 -8.75
CA PRO A 38 -9.99 1.97 -9.98
C PRO A 38 -10.91 2.00 -11.21
N ASP A 39 -10.44 2.59 -12.32
CA ASP A 39 -11.15 2.52 -13.62
C ASP A 39 -11.04 1.09 -14.17
N ALA A 40 -12.16 0.53 -14.62
CA ALA A 40 -12.20 -0.85 -15.10
C ALA A 40 -11.25 -1.11 -16.28
N ARG A 41 -11.03 -0.11 -17.14
CA ARG A 41 -10.09 -0.20 -18.28
C ARG A 41 -8.65 -0.25 -17.81
N ASP A 42 -8.32 0.52 -16.76
CA ASP A 42 -6.99 0.47 -16.16
C ASP A 42 -6.76 -0.89 -15.51
N VAL A 43 -7.75 -1.43 -14.79
CA VAL A 43 -7.68 -2.78 -14.21
C VAL A 43 -7.38 -3.82 -15.28
N GLU A 44 -8.18 -3.84 -16.36
CA GLU A 44 -7.99 -4.78 -17.47
C GLU A 44 -6.61 -4.62 -18.13
N GLY A 45 -6.19 -3.38 -18.38
CA GLY A 45 -4.89 -3.06 -18.97
C GLY A 45 -3.72 -3.53 -18.10
N PHE A 46 -3.77 -3.26 -16.79
CA PHE A 46 -2.74 -3.72 -15.85
C PHE A 46 -2.74 -5.23 -15.69
N THR A 47 -3.90 -5.90 -15.67
CA THR A 47 -3.96 -7.36 -15.65
C THR A 47 -3.29 -7.97 -16.88
N ALA A 48 -3.59 -7.45 -18.08
CA ALA A 48 -2.97 -7.92 -19.32
C ALA A 48 -1.45 -7.65 -19.34
N PHE A 49 -1.02 -6.49 -18.83
CA PHE A 49 0.39 -6.17 -18.69
C PHE A 49 1.10 -7.13 -17.73
N MET A 50 0.54 -7.37 -16.54
CA MET A 50 1.13 -8.26 -15.53
C MET A 50 1.30 -9.68 -16.05
N ALA A 51 0.30 -10.22 -16.77
CA ALA A 51 0.41 -11.54 -17.39
C ALA A 51 1.58 -11.63 -18.38
N ARG A 52 1.79 -10.58 -19.19
CA ARG A 52 2.93 -10.51 -20.13
C ARG A 52 4.26 -10.35 -19.40
N TYR A 53 4.29 -9.52 -18.36
CA TYR A 53 5.48 -9.30 -17.54
C TYR A 53 5.96 -10.61 -16.90
N GLU A 54 5.05 -11.36 -16.29
CA GLU A 54 5.35 -12.67 -15.68
C GLU A 54 5.89 -13.68 -16.71
N GLN A 55 5.31 -13.72 -17.91
CA GLN A 55 5.83 -14.55 -19.00
C GLN A 55 7.24 -14.10 -19.44
N GLY A 56 7.49 -12.79 -19.43
CA GLY A 56 8.80 -12.19 -19.75
C GLY A 56 9.91 -12.55 -18.77
N LEU A 57 9.59 -12.80 -17.49
CA LEU A 57 10.58 -13.17 -16.47
C LEU A 57 11.38 -14.44 -16.84
N GLY A 58 10.76 -15.37 -17.58
CA GLY A 58 11.44 -16.56 -18.08
C GLY A 58 12.54 -16.21 -19.09
N ILE A 59 12.28 -15.24 -19.97
CA ILE A 59 13.24 -14.75 -20.97
C ILE A 59 14.40 -14.03 -20.26
N GLU A 60 14.10 -13.16 -19.30
CA GLU A 60 15.11 -12.45 -18.52
C GLU A 60 16.04 -13.42 -17.78
N ARG A 61 15.47 -14.46 -17.15
CA ARG A 61 16.24 -15.50 -16.47
C ARG A 61 17.15 -16.27 -17.42
N ALA A 62 16.61 -16.73 -18.55
CA ALA A 62 17.38 -17.46 -19.56
C ALA A 62 18.53 -16.62 -20.14
N ALA A 63 18.31 -15.32 -20.34
CA ALA A 63 19.35 -14.41 -20.81
C ALA A 63 20.53 -14.31 -19.82
N ILE A 64 20.26 -14.25 -18.52
CA ILE A 64 21.31 -14.24 -17.49
C ILE A 64 22.02 -15.59 -17.38
N GLU A 65 21.30 -16.70 -17.50
CA GLU A 65 21.90 -18.04 -17.49
C GLU A 65 22.85 -18.27 -18.68
N GLY A 66 22.49 -17.78 -19.87
CA GLY A 66 23.34 -17.89 -21.06
C GLY A 66 24.59 -16.98 -21.06
N LEU A 67 24.69 -16.03 -20.11
CA LEU A 67 25.88 -15.19 -19.90
C LEU A 67 26.85 -15.79 -18.86
N ARG A 68 26.49 -16.91 -18.21
CA ARG A 68 27.37 -17.65 -17.29
C ARG A 68 28.16 -18.72 -18.02
#